data_AF-A0A813LWS9-F1
#
_entry.id   AF-A0A813LWS9-F1
#
_cell.length_a   1.000
_cell.length_b   1.000
_cell.length_c   1.000
_cell.angle_alpha   90.00
_cell.angle_beta   90.00
_cell.angle_gamma   90.00
#
_symmetry.space_group_name_H-M   'P 1'
#
loop_
_entity.id
_entity.type
_entity.pdbx_description
1 polymer ?
#
loop_
_entity_poly.entity_id
_entity_poly.type
_entity_poly.pdbx_seq_one_letter_code
_entity_poly.pdbx_strand_id
1 'polypeptide(L)' 'MAEYEETAEDGVASGEELFKSLLRIFPLATPWDYFKNGRWQVELLQIDTDLVEAHRREAAAPEPPPLEE' A
#
# COMPACT_ATOMS: atom_id res chain seq x y z
N MET A 1 -1.14 -29.74 -20.22
CA MET A 1 -0.49 -28.89 -19.21
C MET A 1 -1.51 -27.81 -18.90
N ALA A 2 -2.10 -27.86 -17.71
CA ALA A 2 -3.15 -26.91 -17.34
C ALA A 2 -2.52 -25.53 -17.13
N GLU A 3 -3.07 -24.56 -17.84
CA GLU A 3 -2.74 -23.15 -17.74
C GLU A 3 -3.29 -22.65 -16.41
N TYR A 4 -2.41 -22.22 -15.51
CA TYR A 4 -2.80 -21.63 -14.22
C TYR A 4 -3.00 -20.13 -14.44
N GLU A 5 -4.14 -19.74 -15.03
CA GLU A 5 -4.64 -18.38 -14.89
C GLU A 5 -5.29 -18.27 -13.51
N GLU A 6 -4.47 -17.96 -12.51
CA GLU A 6 -4.94 -17.57 -11.18
C GLU A 6 -5.54 -16.16 -11.30
N THR A 7 -6.87 -16.14 -11.38
CA THR A 7 -7.69 -14.94 -11.35
C THR A 7 -7.57 -14.33 -9.95
N ALA A 8 -6.77 -13.28 -9.82
CA ALA A 8 -6.68 -12.50 -8.60
C ALA A 8 -8.04 -11.82 -8.35
N GLU A 9 -8.69 -12.26 -7.29
CA GLU A 9 -10.06 -11.91 -6.95
C GLU A 9 -10.19 -10.44 -6.54
N ASP A 10 -11.10 -9.76 -7.25
CA ASP A 10 -11.59 -8.40 -7.06
C ASP A 10 -12.48 -8.33 -5.79
N GLY A 11 -12.18 -7.45 -4.84
CA GLY A 11 -13.15 -7.05 -3.78
C GLY A 11 -12.66 -6.87 -2.34
N VAL A 12 -11.41 -7.20 -2.01
CA VAL A 12 -10.77 -6.77 -0.75
C VAL A 12 -9.71 -5.77 -1.16
N ALA A 13 -9.77 -4.52 -0.68
CA ALA A 13 -8.79 -3.48 -1.02
C ALA A 13 -7.39 -4.09 -1.13
N SER A 14 -6.93 -4.27 -2.38
CA SER A 14 -5.81 -5.17 -2.63
C SER A 14 -4.61 -4.60 -1.91
N GLY A 15 -3.74 -5.43 -1.32
CA GLY A 15 -2.56 -4.89 -0.64
C GLY A 15 -1.71 -3.97 -1.54
N GLU A 16 -1.86 -4.11 -2.86
CA GLU A 16 -1.39 -3.18 -3.88
C GLU A 16 -1.97 -1.75 -3.75
N GLU A 17 -3.27 -1.60 -3.51
CA GLU A 17 -3.93 -0.29 -3.33
C GLU A 17 -3.50 0.40 -2.04
N LEU A 18 -3.33 -0.38 -0.96
CA LEU A 18 -2.76 0.11 0.28
C LEU A 18 -1.31 0.54 0.09
N PHE A 19 -0.51 -0.25 -0.65
CA PHE A 19 0.85 0.12 -0.98
C PHE A 19 0.93 1.38 -1.86
N LYS A 20 0.05 1.54 -2.85
CA LYS A 20 -0.04 2.78 -3.66
C LYS A 20 -0.35 4.00 -2.78
N SER A 21 -1.25 3.84 -1.81
CA SER A 21 -1.60 4.90 -0.86
C SER A 21 -0.42 5.25 0.05
N LEU A 22 0.30 4.25 0.56
CA LEU A 22 1.52 4.44 1.34
C LEU A 22 2.62 5.11 0.51
N LEU A 23 2.83 4.70 -0.74
CA LEU A 23 3.87 5.24 -1.63
C LEU A 23 3.69 6.74 -1.89
N ARG A 24 2.44 7.22 -1.87
CA ARG A 24 2.11 8.64 -2.05
C ARG A 24 2.55 9.51 -0.88
N ILE A 25 2.47 9.00 0.35
CA ILE A 25 2.93 9.70 1.54
C ILE A 25 4.39 9.40 1.87
N PHE A 26 4.88 8.23 1.45
CA PHE A 26 6.21 7.71 1.70
C PHE A 26 6.78 7.05 0.43
N PRO A 27 7.35 7.84 -0.51
CA PRO A 27 7.87 7.33 -1.78
C PRO A 27 9.12 6.45 -1.66
N LEU A 28 9.65 6.32 -0.44
CA LEU A 28 10.77 5.45 -0.11
C LEU A 28 10.32 4.01 0.24
N ALA A 29 9.02 3.76 0.38
CA ALA A 29 8.49 2.41 0.57
C ALA A 29 8.84 1.53 -0.64
N THR A 30 9.37 0.33 -0.39
CA THR A 30 9.66 -0.64 -1.45
C THR A 30 8.70 -1.82 -1.37
N PRO A 31 8.20 -2.33 -2.50
CA PRO A 31 7.24 -3.43 -2.48
C PRO A 31 7.84 -4.72 -1.89
N TRP A 32 9.16 -4.88 -1.96
CA TRP A 32 9.89 -5.99 -1.36
C TRP A 32 9.77 -6.08 0.17
N ASP A 33 9.51 -4.94 0.84
CA ASP A 33 9.34 -4.92 2.30
C ASP A 33 7.95 -5.42 2.71
N TYR A 34 6.95 -5.18 1.86
CA TYR A 34 5.54 -5.45 2.12
C TYR A 34 5.00 -6.69 1.39
N PHE A 35 5.64 -7.17 0.33
CA PHE A 35 5.21 -8.35 -0.41
C PHE A 35 6.10 -9.54 -0.06
N LYS A 36 5.57 -10.47 0.76
CA LYS A 36 6.31 -11.65 1.23
C LYS A 36 5.50 -12.91 0.99
N ASN A 37 6.17 -13.98 0.53
CA ASN A 37 5.56 -15.28 0.27
C ASN A 37 4.35 -15.23 -0.69
N GLY A 38 4.41 -14.36 -1.71
CA GLY A 38 3.32 -14.20 -2.68
C GLY A 38 2.08 -13.49 -2.12
N ARG A 39 2.19 -12.82 -0.97
CA ARG A 39 1.08 -12.10 -0.33
C ARG A 39 1.53 -10.72 0.13
N TRP A 40 0.62 -9.76 0.02
CA TRP A 40 0.81 -8.44 0.60
C TRP A 40 0.59 -8.47 2.11
N GLN A 41 1.52 -7.86 2.83
CA GLN A 41 1.46 -7.69 4.28
C GLN A 41 0.58 -6.48 4.59
N VAL A 42 -0.73 -6.65 4.40
CA VAL A 42 -1.77 -5.62 4.62
C VAL A 42 -1.66 -4.98 6.00
N GLU A 43 -1.38 -5.77 7.04
CA GLU A 43 -1.19 -5.27 8.41
C GLU A 43 -0.01 -4.28 8.51
N LEU A 44 1.14 -4.61 7.89
CA LEU A 44 2.30 -3.70 7.89
C LEU A 44 2.00 -2.43 7.10
N LEU A 45 1.39 -2.58 5.92
CA LEU A 45 0.99 -1.45 5.10
C LEU A 45 0.09 -0.48 5.86
N GLN A 46 -0.88 -1.02 6.61
CA GLN A 46 -1.81 -0.22 7.39
C GLN A 46 -1.14 0.47 8.57
N ILE A 47 -0.25 -0.22 9.30
CA ILE A 47 0.54 0.36 10.40
C ILE A 47 1.44 1.50 9.89
N ASP A 48 2.18 1.27 8.80
CA ASP A 48 3.08 2.28 8.25
C ASP A 48 2.31 3.45 7.65
N THR A 49 1.14 3.20 7.05
CA THR A 49 0.27 4.27 6.54
C THR A 49 -0.20 5.16 7.68
N ASP A 50 -0.75 4.58 8.76
CA ASP A 50 -1.21 5.33 9.94
C ASP A 50 -0.05 6.10 10.62
N LEU A 51 1.12 5.47 10.71
CA LEU A 51 2.32 6.10 11.27
C LEU A 51 2.78 7.31 10.45
N VAL A 52 2.85 7.17 9.12
CA VAL A 52 3.26 8.26 8.22
C VAL A 52 2.20 9.36 8.20
N GLU A 53 0.90 9.01 8.20
CA GLU A 53 -0.18 9.99 8.30
C GLU A 53 -0.15 10.77 9.62
N ALA A 54 0.04 10.07 10.75
CA ALA A 54 0.19 10.69 12.06
C ALA A 54 1.39 11.64 12.09
N HIS A 55 2.56 11.20 11.60
CA HIS A 55 3.75 12.03 11.53
C HIS A 55 3.55 13.26 10.64
N ARG A 56 2.87 13.11 9.49
CA ARG A 56 2.54 14.23 8.59
C ARG A 56 1.57 15.22 9.24
N ARG A 57 0.57 14.73 9.98
CA ARG A 57 -0.37 15.56 10.75
C ARG A 57 0.36 16.35 11.84
N GLU A 58 1.27 15.73 12.57
CA GLU A 58 2.07 16.38 13.61
C GLU A 58 3.08 17.38 13.02
N ALA A 59 3.66 17.07 11.86
CA ALA A 59 4.60 17.95 11.15
C ALA A 59 3.91 19.14 10.43
N ALA A 60 2.59 19.28 10.52
CA ALA A 60 1.79 20.25 9.76
C ALA A 60 2.08 20.22 8.25
N ALA A 61 2.39 19.03 7.73
CA ALA A 61 2.73 18.85 6.33
C ALA A 61 1.47 18.97 5.45
N PRO A 62 1.53 19.71 4.32
CA PRO A 62 0.38 19.85 3.42
C PRO A 62 -0.08 18.48 2.90
N GLU A 63 -1.40 18.37 2.69
CA GLU A 63 -2.04 17.13 2.24
C GLU A 63 -1.39 16.64 0.93
N PRO A 64 -1.07 15.34 0.82
CA PRO A 64 -0.53 14.79 -0.41
C PRO A 64 -1.58 14.96 -1.54
N PRO A 65 -1.17 15.12 -2.81
CA PRO A 65 -2.10 15.36 -3.94
C PRO A 65 -2.96 14.11 -4.24
N PRO A 66 -4.30 14.21 -4.41
CA PRO A 66 -5.22 13.08 -4.63
C PRO A 66 -4.78 12.13 -5.75
N LEU A 67 -5.10 10.84 -5.61
CA LEU A 67 -4.93 9.84 -6.67
C LEU A 67 -5.82 10.25 -7.86
N GLU A 68 -5.22 10.50 -9.02
CA GLU A 68 -5.94 10.54 -10.29
C GLU A 68 -6.21 9.09 -10.75
N GLU A 69 -7.43 8.86 -11.22
CA GLU A 69 -7.99 7.57 -11.69
C GLU A 69 -7.29 7.00 -12.93
#